data_AF-S4PW03-F1
#
_entry.id   AF-S4PW03-F1
#
_cell.length_a   1.000
_cell.length_b   1.000
_cell.length_c   1.000
_cell.angle_alpha   90.00
_cell.angle_beta   90.00
_cell.angle_gamma   90.00
#
_symmetry.space_group_name_H-M   'P 1'
#
loop_
_entity.id
_entity.type
_entity.pdbx_description
1 polymer ?
#
loop_
_entity_poly.entity_id
_entity_poly.type
_entity_poly.pdbx_seq_one_letter_code
_entity_poly.pdbx_strand_id
1 'polypeptide(L)'
;MHLRYMQLNMEFVGFTKLNLTYLLKDNYDSSYTELVASLPETSPEEVMAGASTESALRVSYSSAKTYRKAAKKLGLMDDFRSGIPRTAYRGIVTCFIRNRRVYLAPNYEWTKYDPSWG
;
A
#
# COMPACT_ATOMS: atom_id res chain seq x y z
N MET A 1 20.46 3.58 2.32
CA MET A 1 20.45 2.77 3.56
C MET A 1 19.03 2.78 4.12
N HIS A 2 18.14 1.88 3.66
CA HIS A 2 16.70 1.94 4.00
C HIS A 2 16.34 1.27 5.34
N LEU A 3 17.17 0.33 5.82
CA LEU A 3 16.86 -0.47 7.00
C LEU A 3 17.05 0.28 8.33
N ARG A 4 17.88 1.34 8.36
CA ARG A 4 18.20 2.08 9.60
C ARG A 4 16.96 2.73 10.25
N TYR A 5 15.94 3.07 9.46
CA TYR A 5 14.74 3.76 9.93
C TYR A 5 13.57 2.81 10.21
N MET A 6 13.79 1.49 10.17
CA MET A 6 12.77 0.52 10.57
C MET A 6 12.53 0.63 12.07
N GLN A 7 11.28 0.82 12.45
CA GLN A 7 10.86 0.91 13.84
C GLN A 7 10.59 -0.48 14.40
N LEU A 8 11.32 -0.85 15.45
CA LEU A 8 11.00 -2.03 16.23
C LEU A 8 9.73 -1.76 17.05
N ASN A 9 8.76 -2.66 16.96
CA ASN A 9 7.59 -2.61 17.83
C ASN A 9 8.01 -2.94 19.27
N MET A 10 7.69 -2.05 20.20
CA MET A 10 8.02 -2.21 21.63
C MET A 10 6.82 -2.67 22.47
N GLU A 11 5.64 -2.72 21.87
CA GLU A 11 4.39 -3.10 22.54
C GLU A 11 4.12 -4.60 22.39
N PHE A 12 3.81 -5.29 23.48
CA PHE A 12 3.50 -6.72 23.42
C PHE A 12 2.15 -6.97 22.71
N VAL A 13 2.15 -7.91 21.77
CA VAL A 13 0.94 -8.36 21.08
C VAL A 13 0.78 -9.87 21.27
N GLY A 14 -0.29 -10.27 21.95
CA GLY A 14 -0.61 -11.67 22.20
C GLY A 14 -1.21 -12.38 20.97
N PHE A 15 -0.44 -12.51 19.88
CA PHE A 15 -0.92 -13.04 18.60
C PHE A 15 -1.64 -14.39 18.69
N THR A 16 -1.23 -15.27 19.60
CA THR A 16 -1.85 -16.60 19.81
C THR A 16 -3.27 -16.55 20.36
N LYS A 17 -3.71 -15.38 20.86
CA LYS A 17 -5.05 -15.13 21.37
C LYS A 17 -5.93 -14.38 20.38
N LEU A 18 -5.37 -13.91 19.26
CA LEU A 18 -6.10 -13.17 18.24
C LEU A 18 -6.75 -14.13 17.24
N ASN A 19 -7.94 -13.77 16.77
CA ASN A 19 -8.50 -14.43 15.61
C ASN A 19 -7.81 -13.89 14.34
N LEU A 20 -6.90 -14.69 13.77
CA LEU A 20 -6.14 -14.35 12.57
C LEU A 20 -6.75 -14.91 11.29
N THR A 21 -7.98 -15.44 11.31
CA THR A 21 -8.62 -16.04 10.12
C THR A 21 -8.83 -15.02 8.99
N TYR A 22 -8.85 -13.72 9.30
CA TYR A 22 -8.90 -12.65 8.30
C TYR A 22 -7.68 -12.65 7.36
N LEU A 23 -6.56 -13.28 7.75
CA LEU A 23 -5.35 -13.42 6.93
C LEU A 23 -5.39 -14.65 6.01
N LEU A 24 -6.38 -15.54 6.16
CA LEU A 24 -6.56 -16.64 5.21
C LEU A 24 -6.86 -16.07 3.83
N LYS A 25 -6.24 -16.64 2.80
CA LYS A 25 -6.29 -16.13 1.43
C LYS A 25 -7.72 -15.79 0.98
N ASP A 26 -8.65 -16.72 1.16
CA ASP A 26 -10.05 -16.57 0.70
C ASP A 26 -10.80 -15.43 1.42
N ASN A 27 -10.37 -15.08 2.63
CA ASN A 27 -10.90 -13.94 3.37
C ASN A 27 -10.17 -12.64 3.03
N TYR A 28 -8.84 -12.70 2.89
CA TYR A 28 -8.00 -11.53 2.71
C TYR A 28 -8.14 -10.94 1.31
N ASP A 29 -8.13 -11.75 0.25
CA ASP A 29 -8.20 -11.29 -1.14
C ASP A 29 -9.43 -10.38 -1.39
N SER A 30 -10.63 -10.86 -1.05
CA SER A 30 -11.89 -10.13 -1.25
C SER A 30 -11.97 -8.91 -0.34
N SER A 31 -11.87 -9.12 0.97
CA SER A 31 -12.02 -8.04 1.97
C SER A 31 -11.03 -6.89 1.73
N TYR A 32 -9.79 -7.22 1.36
CA TYR A 32 -8.76 -6.23 1.15
C TYR A 32 -8.97 -5.43 -0.14
N THR A 33 -9.32 -6.10 -1.24
CA THR A 33 -9.55 -5.42 -2.53
C THR A 33 -10.82 -4.57 -2.50
N GLU A 34 -11.90 -5.05 -1.88
CA GLU A 34 -13.15 -4.30 -1.68
C GLU A 34 -12.93 -3.07 -0.80
N LEU A 35 -12.21 -3.22 0.32
CA LEU A 35 -11.83 -2.10 1.18
C LEU A 35 -11.11 -1.02 0.37
N VAL A 36 -10.06 -1.40 -0.36
CA VAL A 36 -9.24 -0.44 -1.11
C VAL A 36 -10.06 0.23 -2.22
N ALA A 37 -10.91 -0.51 -2.92
CA ALA A 37 -11.79 0.03 -3.95
C ALA A 37 -12.81 1.03 -3.41
N SER A 38 -13.30 0.84 -2.17
CA SER A 38 -14.28 1.74 -1.53
C SER A 38 -13.70 3.07 -1.04
N LEU A 39 -12.37 3.19 -0.96
CA LEU A 39 -11.74 4.38 -0.39
C LEU A 39 -11.75 5.58 -1.37
N PRO A 40 -11.86 6.81 -0.83
CA PRO A 40 -11.76 8.01 -1.64
C PRO A 40 -10.38 8.10 -2.31
N GLU A 41 -10.40 8.44 -3.59
CA GLU A 41 -9.20 8.62 -4.40
C GLU A 41 -8.63 10.03 -4.24
N THR A 42 -7.31 10.14 -4.14
CA THR A 42 -6.59 11.41 -3.96
C THR A 42 -5.23 11.36 -4.65
N SER A 43 -4.60 12.52 -4.80
CA SER A 43 -3.25 12.64 -5.32
C SER A 43 -2.16 12.40 -4.25
N PRO A 44 -0.96 11.94 -4.65
CA PRO A 44 0.20 11.91 -3.74
C PRO A 44 0.49 13.27 -3.10
N GLU A 45 0.29 14.36 -3.83
CA GLU A 45 0.47 15.74 -3.38
C GLU A 45 -0.47 16.09 -2.23
N GLU A 46 -1.76 15.76 -2.34
CA GLU A 46 -2.77 16.04 -1.31
C GLU A 46 -2.53 15.22 -0.04
N VAL A 47 -2.12 13.95 -0.18
CA VAL A 47 -1.70 13.11 0.95
C VAL A 47 -0.55 13.78 1.70
N MET A 48 0.45 14.27 0.94
CA MET A 48 1.62 14.96 1.46
C MET A 48 1.36 16.42 1.85
N ALA A 49 0.24 17.03 1.49
CA ALA A 49 -0.21 18.30 2.04
C ALA A 49 -1.00 18.08 3.33
N GLY A 50 -1.62 16.91 3.46
CA GLY A 50 -2.52 16.55 4.54
C GLY A 50 -3.85 17.26 4.50
N ALA A 51 -4.32 17.56 3.29
CA ALA A 51 -5.53 18.32 3.02
C ALA A 51 -6.83 17.55 3.32
N SER A 52 -6.78 16.21 3.37
CA SER A 52 -7.97 15.37 3.61
C SER A 52 -8.17 15.02 5.08
N THR A 53 -9.42 15.04 5.53
CA THR A 53 -9.88 14.58 6.85
C THR A 53 -10.10 13.07 6.93
N GLU A 54 -10.03 12.37 5.80
CA GLU A 54 -10.25 10.93 5.73
C GLU A 54 -9.16 10.15 6.46
N SER A 55 -9.55 9.14 7.22
CA SER A 55 -8.61 8.29 7.96
C SER A 55 -7.83 7.33 7.04
N ALA A 56 -8.41 7.01 5.88
CA ALA A 56 -7.85 6.11 4.88
C ALA A 56 -8.09 6.66 3.46
N LEU A 57 -7.06 6.56 2.61
CA LEU A 57 -7.05 7.15 1.28
C LEU A 57 -6.47 6.17 0.26
N ARG A 58 -6.98 6.20 -0.97
CA ARG A 58 -6.40 5.49 -2.11
C ARG A 58 -5.69 6.49 -3.04
N VAL A 59 -4.45 6.18 -3.41
CA VAL A 59 -3.71 6.86 -4.46
C VAL A 59 -3.56 5.86 -5.60
N SER A 60 -3.93 6.25 -6.82
CA SER A 60 -3.92 5.32 -7.93
C SER A 60 -2.68 5.45 -8.82
N TYR A 61 -2.31 4.35 -9.48
CA TYR A 61 -1.31 4.32 -10.54
C TYR A 61 -1.76 3.41 -11.69
N SER A 62 -1.23 3.65 -12.89
CA SER A 62 -1.60 2.90 -14.11
C SER A 62 -0.42 2.23 -14.82
N SER A 63 0.81 2.50 -14.39
CA SER A 63 2.04 2.02 -15.03
C SER A 63 3.22 2.05 -14.06
N ALA A 64 4.31 1.35 -14.39
CA ALA A 64 5.56 1.43 -13.61
C ALA A 64 6.05 2.87 -13.41
N LYS A 65 5.93 3.71 -14.46
CA LYS A 65 6.35 5.12 -14.40
C LYS A 65 5.50 5.93 -13.41
N THR A 66 4.18 5.77 -13.45
CA THR A 66 3.27 6.49 -12.54
C THR A 66 3.39 5.98 -11.11
N TYR A 67 3.57 4.66 -10.93
CA TYR A 67 3.90 4.08 -9.63
C TYR A 67 5.16 4.71 -9.04
N ARG A 68 6.29 4.74 -9.77
CA ARG A 68 7.54 5.32 -9.26
C ARG A 68 7.39 6.78 -8.88
N LYS A 69 6.67 7.56 -9.69
CA LYS A 69 6.40 8.98 -9.40
C LYS A 69 5.63 9.13 -8.08
N ALA A 70 4.54 8.37 -7.90
CA ALA A 70 3.74 8.40 -6.70
C ALA A 70 4.51 7.90 -5.47
N ALA A 71 5.20 6.76 -5.59
CA ALA A 71 6.01 6.16 -4.53
C ALA A 71 7.09 7.12 -4.02
N LYS A 72 7.86 7.76 -4.92
CA LYS A 72 8.85 8.79 -4.54
C LYS A 72 8.22 9.95 -3.78
N LYS A 73 7.07 10.44 -4.24
CA LYS A 73 6.37 11.56 -3.60
C LYS A 73 5.88 11.21 -2.20
N LEU A 74 5.41 9.98 -2.01
CA LEU A 74 4.94 9.44 -0.74
C LEU A 74 6.07 8.97 0.19
N GLY A 75 7.33 9.01 -0.24
CA GLY A 75 8.48 8.52 0.53
C GLY A 75 8.57 6.99 0.63
N LEU A 76 7.94 6.28 -0.29
CA LEU A 76 7.98 4.82 -0.38
C LEU A 76 9.18 4.34 -1.19
N MET A 77 9.50 3.05 -1.07
CA MET A 77 10.44 2.38 -1.96
C MET A 77 9.81 2.27 -3.37
N ASP A 78 10.51 2.82 -4.36
CA ASP A 78 10.05 2.87 -5.76
C ASP A 78 10.73 1.82 -6.66
N ASP A 79 11.53 0.93 -6.08
CA ASP A 79 12.11 -0.22 -6.78
C ASP A 79 11.09 -1.36 -6.92
N PHE A 80 11.28 -2.13 -8.00
CA PHE A 80 10.59 -3.38 -8.22
C PHE A 80 11.59 -4.53 -8.15
N ARG A 81 11.12 -5.70 -7.72
CA ARG A 81 11.84 -6.96 -7.88
C ARG A 81 10.95 -7.92 -8.66
N SER A 82 11.38 -8.28 -9.88
CA SER A 82 10.60 -9.14 -10.78
C SER A 82 9.17 -8.62 -11.01
N GLY A 83 9.00 -7.31 -11.18
CA GLY A 83 7.69 -6.69 -11.34
C GLY A 83 6.95 -6.34 -10.06
N ILE A 84 7.46 -6.74 -8.89
CA ILE A 84 6.76 -6.61 -7.61
C ILE A 84 7.32 -5.41 -6.83
N PRO A 85 6.50 -4.39 -6.53
CA PRO A 85 6.92 -3.33 -5.62
C PRO A 85 7.10 -3.85 -4.18
N ARG A 86 7.96 -3.19 -3.40
CA ARG A 86 8.22 -3.59 -2.02
C ARG A 86 6.94 -3.52 -1.19
N THR A 87 6.70 -4.56 -0.40
CA THR A 87 5.50 -4.70 0.47
C THR A 87 4.16 -4.74 -0.27
N ALA A 88 4.18 -4.92 -1.60
CA ALA A 88 2.97 -4.95 -2.39
C ALA A 88 2.23 -6.29 -2.28
N TYR A 89 0.90 -6.22 -2.25
CA TYR A 89 0.01 -7.35 -2.43
C TYR A 89 -1.03 -7.01 -3.49
N ARG A 90 -1.11 -7.82 -4.56
CA ARG A 90 -1.93 -7.54 -5.75
C ARG A 90 -1.67 -6.13 -6.33
N GLY A 91 -0.41 -5.69 -6.31
CA GLY A 91 0.00 -4.35 -6.73
C GLY A 91 -0.26 -3.22 -5.71
N ILE A 92 -0.99 -3.50 -4.63
CA ILE A 92 -1.34 -2.50 -3.63
C ILE A 92 -0.22 -2.39 -2.59
N VAL A 93 0.34 -1.20 -2.41
CA VAL A 93 1.28 -0.88 -1.34
C VAL A 93 0.56 -0.12 -0.24
N THR A 94 0.51 -0.70 0.96
CA THR A 94 -0.11 -0.07 2.14
C THR A 94 0.94 0.63 2.98
N CYS A 95 0.69 1.89 3.31
CA CYS A 95 1.56 2.68 4.16
C CYS A 95 0.77 3.55 5.13
N PHE A 96 1.49 4.22 6.03
CA PHE A 96 0.92 5.15 6.99
C PHE A 96 1.69 6.46 6.90
N ILE A 97 1.01 7.53 6.50
CA ILE A 97 1.63 8.82 6.20
C ILE A 97 0.80 9.90 6.89
N ARG A 98 1.46 10.74 7.70
CA ARG A 98 0.81 11.87 8.40
C ARG A 98 -0.47 11.46 9.13
N ASN A 99 -0.38 10.41 9.92
CA ASN A 99 -1.48 9.85 10.71
C ASN A 99 -2.68 9.32 9.89
N ARG A 100 -2.47 8.96 8.62
CA ARG A 100 -3.49 8.37 7.76
C ARG A 100 -2.99 7.09 7.11
N ARG A 101 -3.92 6.16 6.90
CA ARG A 101 -3.70 4.97 6.10
C ARG A 101 -3.74 5.34 4.62
N VAL A 102 -2.72 4.96 3.86
CA VAL A 102 -2.65 5.27 2.42
C VAL A 102 -2.38 3.99 1.64
N TYR A 103 -3.17 3.78 0.59
CA TYR A 103 -3.05 2.64 -0.32
C TYR A 103 -2.63 3.15 -1.69
N LEU A 104 -1.39 2.88 -2.11
CA LEU A 104 -0.95 3.10 -3.48
C LEU A 104 -1.35 1.87 -4.30
N ALA A 105 -2.38 1.99 -5.14
CA ALA A 105 -3.06 0.86 -5.77
C ALA A 105 -3.17 1.03 -7.30
N PRO A 106 -3.21 -0.06 -8.08
CA PRO A 106 -3.50 0.03 -9.50
C PRO A 106 -4.94 0.54 -9.72
N ASN A 107 -5.16 1.34 -10.77
CA ASN A 107 -6.51 1.72 -11.24
C ASN A 107 -7.06 0.82 -12.34
N TYR A 108 -6.35 -0.27 -12.64
CA TYR A 108 -6.75 -1.30 -13.60
C TYR A 108 -7.04 -2.60 -12.87
N GLU A 109 -7.76 -3.51 -13.52
CA GLU A 109 -8.00 -4.85 -12.99
C GLU A 109 -6.68 -5.61 -12.84
N TRP A 110 -6.27 -5.85 -11.60
CA TRP A 110 -5.05 -6.59 -11.32
C TRP A 110 -5.25 -8.08 -11.58
N THR A 111 -4.40 -8.65 -12.42
CA THR A 111 -4.40 -10.09 -12.74
C THR A 111 -3.10 -10.78 -12.34
N LYS A 112 -1.95 -10.15 -12.62
CA LYS A 112 -0.62 -10.64 -12.28
C LYS A 112 0.40 -9.50 -12.27
N TYR A 113 1.57 -9.76 -11.71
CA TYR A 113 2.72 -8.87 -11.86
C TYR A 113 3.32 -8.97 -13.27
N ASP A 114 3.84 -7.85 -13.75
CA ASP A 114 4.56 -7.76 -15.02
C ASP A 114 6.07 -7.75 -14.75
N PRO A 115 6.82 -8.83 -15.09
CA PRO A 115 8.25 -8.89 -14.85
C PRO A 115 9.06 -7.81 -15.59
N SER A 116 8.49 -7.16 -16.60
CA SER A 116 9.13 -6.02 -17.29
C SER A 116 9.18 -4.75 -16.44
N TRP A 117 8.42 -4.68 -15.33
CA TRP A 117 8.51 -3.59 -14.37
C TRP A 117 9.76 -3.78 -13.50
N GLY A 118 10.83 -3.07 -13.86
CA GLY A 118 12.12 -3.17 -13.17
C GLY A 118 13.19 -2.31 -13.82
#